data_AF-A0A3M1GMJ8-F1
#
_entry.id   AF-A0A3M1GMJ8-F1
#
_cell.length_a   1.000
_cell.length_b   1.000
_cell.length_c   1.000
_cell.angle_alpha   90.00
_cell.angle_beta   90.00
_cell.angle_gamma   90.00
#
_symmetry.space_group_name_H-M   'P 1'
#
loop_
_entity.id
_entity.type
_entity.pdbx_description
1 polymer ?
#
loop_
_entity_poly.entity_id
_entity_poly.type
_entity_poly.pdbx_seq_one_letter_code
_entity_poly.pdbx_strand_id
1 'polypeptide(L)' 'MGKKLLVTGSSGLIGSEVCVYFAREGYTIHGVDNNQRAVFFGPQGD' A
#
# COMPACT_ATOMS: atom_id res chain seq x y z
N MET A 1 15.52 15.48 5.68
CA MET A 1 14.99 14.44 4.76
C MET A 1 14.03 13.58 5.56
N GLY A 2 12.78 13.42 5.14
CA GLY A 2 11.78 12.63 5.87
C GLY A 2 12.18 11.15 5.99
N LYS A 3 11.61 10.44 6.98
CA LYS A 3 11.83 9.00 7.13
C LYS A 3 11.27 8.25 5.92
N LYS A 4 11.93 7.17 5.50
CA LYS A 4 11.50 6.34 4.37
C LYS A 4 10.88 5.03 4.87
N LEU A 5 9.81 4.58 4.21
CA LEU A 5 9.10 3.33 4.53
C LEU A 5 8.84 2.53 3.25
N LEU A 6 9.13 1.23 3.28
CA LEU A 6 8.72 0.27 2.26
C LEU A 6 7.49 -0.49 2.78
N VAL A 7 6.42 -0.53 2.00
CA VAL A 7 5.18 -1.26 2.34
C VAL A 7 4.88 -2.26 1.23
N THR A 8 4.90 -3.55 1.55
CA THR A 8 4.38 -4.60 0.66
C THR A 8 2.88 -4.81 0.93
N GLY A 9 2.10 -5.12 -0.11
CA GLY A 9 0.64 -5.16 -0.04
C GLY A 9 0.02 -3.78 0.21
N SER A 10 0.65 -2.71 -0.32
CA SER A 10 0.29 -1.32 -0.04
C SER A 10 -1.11 -0.91 -0.49
N SER A 11 -1.73 -1.65 -1.42
CA SER A 11 -3.10 -1.42 -1.88
C SER A 11 -4.12 -2.32 -1.16
N GLY A 12 -3.66 -3.21 -0.28
CA GLY A 12 -4.51 -4.06 0.54
C GLY A 12 -5.21 -3.31 1.68
N LEU A 13 -6.17 -3.97 2.34
CA LEU A 13 -6.95 -3.38 3.44
C LEU A 13 -6.08 -2.77 4.54
N ILE A 14 -5.07 -3.51 5.01
CA ILE A 14 -4.18 -3.04 6.08
C ILE A 14 -3.04 -2.18 5.54
N GLY A 15 -2.47 -2.54 4.38
CA GLY A 15 -1.34 -1.81 3.80
C GLY A 15 -1.70 -0.37 3.41
N SER A 16 -2.94 -0.15 2.94
CA SER A 16 -3.44 1.19 2.63
C SER A 16 -3.57 2.07 3.88
N GLU A 17 -4.09 1.55 4.98
CA GLU A 17 -4.16 2.26 6.27
C GLU A 17 -2.76 2.60 6.82
N VAL A 18 -1.80 1.67 6.70
CA VAL A 18 -0.39 1.93 7.06
C VAL A 18 0.18 3.08 6.21
N CYS A 19 -0.08 3.09 4.90
CA CYS A 19 0.37 4.16 4.02
C CYS A 19 -0.26 5.51 4.41
N VAL A 20 -1.57 5.55 4.65
CA VAL A 20 -2.29 6.78 5.05
C VAL A 20 -1.77 7.32 6.38
N TYR A 21 -1.58 6.46 7.37
CA TYR A 21 -1.07 6.84 8.68
C TYR A 21 0.32 7.46 8.57
N PHE A 22 1.29 6.77 7.97
CA PHE A 22 2.67 7.28 7.91
C PHE A 22 2.87 8.43 6.92
N ALA A 23 2.01 8.56 5.90
CA ALA A 23 1.99 9.74 5.05
C ALA A 23 1.65 11.00 5.87
N ARG A 24 0.68 10.91 6.80
CA ARG A 24 0.32 11.99 7.73
C ARG A 24 1.44 12.34 8.71
N GLU A 25 2.23 11.34 9.10
CA GLU A 25 3.45 11.52 9.91
C GLU A 25 4.66 12.03 9.12
N GLY A 26 4.51 12.35 7.83
CA GLY A 26 5.55 12.94 7.00
C GLY A 26 6.59 11.97 6.43
N TYR A 27 6.25 10.67 6.35
CA TYR A 27 7.13 9.67 5.74
C TYR A 27 7.05 9.71 4.22
N THR A 28 8.18 9.42 3.57
CA THR A 28 8.21 9.07 2.15
C THR A 28 8.00 7.56 2.01
N ILE A 29 6.90 7.17 1.37
CA ILE A 29 6.48 5.77 1.28
C ILE A 29 6.79 5.24 -0.12
N HIS A 30 7.35 4.04 -0.17
CA HIS A 30 7.48 3.22 -1.37
C HIS A 30 6.55 2.01 -1.21
N GLY A 31 5.49 1.95 -2.00
CA GLY A 31 4.52 0.85 -1.98
C GLY A 31 4.83 -0.20 -3.04
N VAL A 32 4.66 -1.48 -2.70
CA VAL A 32 4.71 -2.60 -3.64
C VAL A 32 3.46 -3.44 -3.44
N ASP A 33 2.65 -3.55 -4.47
CA ASP A 33 1.46 -4.40 -4.49
C ASP A 33 1.49 -5.26 -5.75
N ASN A 34 1.17 -6.55 -5.61
CA ASN A 34 1.18 -7.50 -6.72
C ASN A 34 -0.21 -7.72 -7.32
N ASN A 35 -1.20 -6.94 -6.91
CA ASN A 35 -2.58 -6.97 -7.37
C ASN A 35 -3.19 -8.38 -7.38
N GLN A 36 -2.93 -9.16 -6.33
CA GLN A 36 -3.47 -10.52 -6.25
C GLN A 36 -4.99 -10.56 -6.19
N ARG A 37 -5.65 -9.45 -5.78
CA ARG A 37 -7.10 -9.38 -5.82
C ARG A 37 -7.64 -9.48 -7.25
N ALA A 38 -7.04 -8.79 -8.23
CA ALA A 38 -7.43 -8.96 -9.63
C ALA A 38 -7.24 -10.41 -10.12
N VAL A 39 -6.21 -11.10 -9.64
CA VAL A 39 -5.95 -12.52 -9.97
C VAL A 39 -7.04 -13.44 -9.39
N PHE A 40 -7.42 -13.26 -8.13
CA PHE A 40 -8.39 -14.13 -7.46
C PHE A 40 -9.85 -13.80 -7.76
N PHE A 41 -10.17 -12.51 -7.98
CA PHE A 41 -11.55 -12.03 -8.09
C PHE A 41 -11.92 -11.47 -9.48
N GLY A 42 -10.98 -11.44 -10.43
CA GLY A 42 -11.19 -10.87 -11.76
C GLY A 42 -11.16 -9.34 -11.77
N PRO A 43 -11.66 -8.69 -12.84
CA PRO A 43 -11.62 -7.22 -12.99
C PRO A 43 -12.27 -6.42 -11.84
N GLN A 44 -13.19 -7.03 -11.10
CA GLN A 44 -13.84 -6.43 -9.93
C GLN A 44 -12.92 -6.40 -8.69
N GLY A 45 -11.81 -7.14 -8.73
CA GLY A 45 -10.81 -7.21 -7.67
C GLY A 45 -9.71 -6.16 -7.75
N ASP A 46 -9.55 -5.48 -8.89
CA ASP A 46 -8.54 -4.45 -9.15
C ASP A 46 -8.89 -3.11 -8.45
#